data_AF-H0SDR1-F1
#
_entry.id   AF-H0SDR1-F1
#
_cell.length_a   1.000
_cell.length_b   1.000
_cell.length_c   1.000
_cell.angle_alpha   90.00
_cell.angle_beta   90.00
_cell.angle_gamma   90.00
#
_symmetry.space_group_name_H-M   'P 1'
#
loop_
_entity.id
_entity.type
_entity.pdbx_description
1 polymer ?
#
loop_
_entity_poly.entity_id
_entity_poly.type
_entity_poly.pdbx_seq_one_letter_code
_entity_poly.pdbx_strand_id
1 'polypeptide(L)'
;MAADSLKTLHTSLIDARNGYQEAARDAETPALKALFAEMIALKERDHAELHDALRRMGETPDESGSFMSTVHQTVIRVRSAVTGLGTNALSSFVSGEEQILSQYDDALKECASEAAITATLTRQRQSLQAKIAQMKQLAA
;
A
#
# COMPACT_ATOMS: atom_id res chain seq x y z
N MET A 1 15.26 -4.26 -15.83
CA MET A 1 14.57 -5.09 -14.83
C MET A 1 13.91 -4.16 -13.85
N ALA A 2 12.70 -4.45 -13.39
CA ALA A 2 12.03 -3.54 -12.47
C ALA A 2 12.74 -3.52 -11.11
N ALA A 3 12.78 -2.34 -10.49
CA ALA A 3 13.28 -2.14 -9.15
C ALA A 3 12.59 -3.07 -8.14
N ASP A 4 13.36 -3.75 -7.29
CA ASP A 4 12.81 -4.64 -6.26
C ASP A 4 11.96 -3.85 -5.25
N SER A 5 12.28 -2.58 -5.03
CA SER A 5 11.46 -1.67 -4.22
C SER A 5 10.08 -1.41 -4.86
N LEU A 6 9.98 -1.33 -6.18
CA LEU A 6 8.71 -1.15 -6.89
C LEU A 6 7.82 -2.40 -6.77
N LYS A 7 8.40 -3.59 -6.91
CA LYS A 7 7.72 -4.87 -6.70
C LYS A 7 7.20 -4.99 -5.28
N THR A 8 8.04 -4.68 -4.30
CA THR A 8 7.69 -4.72 -2.87
C THR A 8 6.56 -3.75 -2.54
N LEU A 9 6.60 -2.52 -3.07
CA LEU A 9 5.54 -1.54 -2.91
C LEU A 9 4.22 -2.04 -3.50
N HIS A 10 4.24 -2.56 -4.73
CA HIS A 10 3.05 -3.12 -5.38
C HIS A 10 2.38 -4.21 -4.52
N THR A 11 3.16 -5.19 -4.03
CA THR A 11 2.63 -6.25 -3.17
C THR A 11 2.09 -5.68 -1.84
N SER A 12 2.78 -4.70 -1.25
CA SER A 12 2.34 -4.08 0.01
C SER A 12 1.03 -3.30 -0.13
N LEU A 13 0.77 -2.69 -1.29
CA LEU A 13 -0.52 -2.04 -1.57
C LEU A 13 -1.66 -3.05 -1.66
N ILE A 14 -1.42 -4.23 -2.24
CA ILE A 14 -2.40 -5.33 -2.31
C ILE A 14 -2.69 -5.89 -0.91
N ASP A 15 -1.65 -6.17 -0.13
CA ASP A 15 -1.80 -6.66 1.24
C ASP A 15 -2.57 -5.64 2.11
N ALA A 16 -2.24 -4.35 1.99
CA ALA A 16 -2.97 -3.28 2.69
C ALA A 16 -4.44 -3.20 2.27
N ARG A 17 -4.75 -3.29 0.97
CA ARG A 17 -6.13 -3.32 0.46
C ARG A 17 -6.92 -4.46 1.11
N ASN A 18 -6.38 -5.66 1.09
CA ASN A 18 -7.02 -6.85 1.67
C ASN A 18 -7.24 -6.64 3.17
N GLY A 19 -6.26 -6.07 3.87
CA GLY A 19 -6.37 -5.70 5.27
C GLY A 19 -7.52 -4.73 5.58
N TYR A 20 -7.70 -3.69 4.78
CA TYR A 20 -8.87 -2.80 4.92
C TYR A 20 -10.18 -3.48 4.57
N GLN A 21 -10.21 -4.39 3.58
CA GLN A 21 -11.43 -5.14 3.25
C GLN A 21 -11.88 -6.03 4.41
N GLU A 22 -10.93 -6.63 5.13
CA GLU A 22 -11.21 -7.37 6.36
C GLU A 22 -11.71 -6.44 7.45
N ALA A 23 -10.99 -5.36 7.75
CA ALA A 23 -11.38 -4.40 8.79
C ALA A 23 -12.72 -3.69 8.51
N ALA A 24 -13.09 -3.48 7.24
CA ALA A 24 -14.37 -2.90 6.85
C ALA A 24 -15.58 -3.78 7.21
N ARG A 25 -15.39 -5.11 7.31
CA ARG A 25 -16.46 -6.04 7.72
C ARG A 25 -16.83 -5.86 9.18
N ASP A 26 -15.83 -5.57 10.01
CA ASP A 26 -15.96 -5.46 11.46
C ASP A 26 -16.04 -4.00 11.95
N ALA A 27 -16.00 -3.02 11.04
CA ALA A 27 -16.08 -1.61 11.38
C ALA A 27 -17.42 -1.25 12.04
N GLU A 28 -17.37 -0.71 13.25
CA GLU A 28 -18.57 -0.45 14.05
C GLU A 28 -19.24 0.90 13.74
N THR A 29 -18.48 1.89 13.27
CA THR A 29 -18.99 3.25 13.04
C THR A 29 -19.09 3.61 11.56
N PRO A 30 -20.07 4.44 11.15
CA PRO A 30 -20.16 4.94 9.77
C PRO A 30 -18.90 5.67 9.31
N ALA A 31 -18.23 6.40 10.21
CA ALA A 31 -16.99 7.12 9.92
C ALA A 31 -15.84 6.15 9.58
N LEU A 32 -15.67 5.07 10.35
CA LEU A 32 -14.66 4.04 10.06
C LEU A 32 -14.97 3.29 8.77
N LYS A 33 -16.24 2.95 8.52
CA LYS A 33 -16.65 2.31 7.25
C LYS A 33 -16.32 3.17 6.04
N ALA A 34 -16.62 4.47 6.11
CA ALA A 34 -16.30 5.42 5.04
C ALA A 34 -14.78 5.53 4.82
N LEU A 35 -14.00 5.69 5.90
CA LEU A 35 -12.55 5.75 5.84
C LEU A 35 -11.95 4.49 5.20
N PHE A 36 -12.37 3.30 5.64
CA PHE A 36 -11.86 2.05 5.09
C PHE A 36 -12.26 1.86 3.64
N ALA A 37 -13.48 2.24 3.23
CA ALA A 37 -13.88 2.23 1.83
C ALA A 37 -13.01 3.15 0.96
N GLU A 38 -12.69 4.35 1.45
CA GLU A 38 -11.77 5.27 0.77
C GLU A 38 -10.36 4.68 0.65
N MET A 39 -9.85 4.05 1.70
CA MET A 39 -8.53 3.41 1.69
C MET A 39 -8.49 2.21 0.73
N ILE A 40 -9.52 1.37 0.70
CA ILE A 40 -9.63 0.26 -0.26
C ILE A 40 -9.57 0.79 -1.70
N ALA A 41 -10.36 1.82 -2.02
CA ALA A 41 -10.38 2.41 -3.36
C ALA A 41 -9.03 3.04 -3.74
N LEU A 42 -8.36 3.70 -2.77
CA LEU A 42 -7.02 4.24 -2.96
C LEU A 42 -6.01 3.15 -3.31
N LYS A 43 -5.96 2.07 -2.51
CA LYS A 43 -5.03 0.96 -2.74
C LYS A 43 -5.34 0.19 -4.02
N GLU A 44 -6.62 0.02 -4.34
CA GLU A 44 -7.06 -0.61 -5.58
C GLU A 44 -6.54 0.15 -6.81
N ARG A 45 -6.74 1.46 -6.85
CA ARG A 45 -6.23 2.30 -7.94
C ARG A 45 -4.71 2.28 -8.00
N ASP A 46 -4.05 2.51 -6.87
CA ASP A 46 -2.61 2.73 -6.84
C ASP A 46 -1.84 1.45 -7.22
N HIS A 47 -2.24 0.27 -6.70
CA HIS A 47 -1.58 -0.99 -7.09
C HIS A 47 -1.85 -1.35 -8.56
N ALA A 48 -3.03 -1.07 -9.12
CA ALA A 48 -3.34 -1.36 -10.52
C ALA A 48 -2.45 -0.54 -11.47
N GLU A 49 -2.21 0.73 -11.16
CA GLU A 49 -1.28 1.55 -11.94
C GLU A 49 0.17 1.02 -11.87
N LEU A 50 0.62 0.57 -10.69
CA LEU A 50 1.95 -0.03 -10.55
C LEU A 50 2.04 -1.39 -11.24
N HIS A 51 0.95 -2.16 -11.24
CA HIS A 51 0.85 -3.42 -11.95
C HIS A 51 1.08 -3.22 -13.45
N ASP A 52 0.39 -2.25 -14.06
CA ASP A 52 0.56 -1.91 -15.47
C ASP A 52 1.98 -1.44 -15.78
N ALA A 53 2.59 -0.64 -14.90
CA ALA A 53 3.98 -0.22 -15.04
C ALA A 53 4.93 -1.42 -15.02
N LEU A 54 4.79 -2.32 -14.04
CA LEU A 54 5.61 -3.52 -13.89
C LEU A 54 5.50 -4.43 -15.12
N ARG A 55 4.29 -4.61 -15.67
CA ARG A 55 4.10 -5.38 -16.92
C ARG A 55 4.81 -4.75 -18.12
N ARG A 56 4.79 -3.42 -18.24
CA ARG A 56 5.53 -2.71 -19.31
C ARG A 56 7.05 -2.86 -19.17
N MET A 57 7.54 -3.07 -17.94
CA MET A 57 8.96 -3.34 -17.65
C MET A 57 9.34 -4.82 -17.86
N GLY A 58 8.40 -5.67 -18.29
CA GLY A 58 8.62 -7.09 -18.55
C GLY A 58 8.41 -8.00 -17.35
N GLU A 59 7.87 -7.49 -16.24
CA GLU A 59 7.57 -8.30 -15.05
C GLU A 59 6.18 -8.95 -15.16
N THR A 60 6.02 -10.14 -14.56
CA THR A 60 4.76 -10.88 -14.53
C THR A 60 4.37 -11.21 -13.08
N PRO A 61 3.72 -10.28 -12.37
CA PRO A 61 3.17 -10.56 -11.04
C PRO A 61 2.09 -11.65 -11.11
N ASP A 62 2.04 -12.51 -10.10
CA ASP A 62 0.94 -13.46 -9.93
C ASP A 62 -0.35 -12.78 -9.43
N GLU A 63 -1.45 -13.53 -9.29
CA GLU A 63 -2.76 -12.98 -8.86
C GLU A 63 -2.72 -12.33 -7.48
N SER A 64 -1.78 -12.72 -6.62
CA SER A 64 -1.57 -12.10 -5.31
C SER A 64 -0.67 -10.86 -5.36
N GLY A 65 -0.18 -10.52 -6.56
CA GLY A 65 0.81 -9.49 -6.81
C GLY A 65 2.20 -9.82 -6.30
N SER A 66 2.45 -11.10 -6.02
CA SER A 66 3.76 -11.62 -5.67
C SER A 66 4.56 -11.90 -6.94
N PHE A 67 5.87 -11.73 -6.86
CA PHE A 67 6.80 -12.04 -7.92
C PHE A 67 7.57 -13.28 -7.49
N MET A 68 7.55 -14.36 -8.26
CA MET A 68 8.25 -15.61 -7.91
C MET A 68 9.73 -15.40 -7.57
N SER A 69 10.35 -14.34 -8.10
CA SER A 69 11.74 -13.95 -7.84
C SER A 69 11.96 -13.13 -6.56
N THR A 70 10.92 -12.51 -6.00
CA THR A 70 11.05 -11.47 -4.96
C THR A 70 10.27 -11.86 -3.70
N VAL A 71 10.62 -13.00 -3.11
CA VAL A 71 10.22 -13.33 -1.73
C VAL A 71 11.25 -12.71 -0.78
N HIS A 72 11.16 -11.39 -0.53
CA HIS A 72 11.90 -10.76 0.56
C HIS A 72 11.11 -10.88 1.87
N GLN A 73 11.79 -11.13 3.01
CA GLN A 73 11.17 -11.22 4.34
C GLN A 73 10.34 -9.97 4.73
N THR A 74 10.56 -8.84 4.07
CA THR A 74 9.82 -7.59 4.26
C THR A 74 8.34 -7.72 3.91
N VAL A 75 7.98 -8.48 2.86
CA VAL A 75 6.58 -8.72 2.45
C VAL A 75 5.82 -9.50 3.54
N ILE A 76 6.48 -10.47 4.17
CA ILE A 76 5.89 -11.28 5.24
C ILE A 76 5.50 -10.41 6.45
N ARG A 77 6.27 -9.36 6.76
CA ARG A 77 5.98 -8.46 7.89
C ARG A 77 4.77 -7.56 7.63
N VAL A 78 4.53 -7.13 6.39
CA VAL A 78 3.32 -6.36 6.03
C VAL A 78 2.07 -7.22 6.25
N ARG A 79 2.15 -8.50 5.87
CA ARG A 79 1.04 -9.46 6.03
C ARG A 79 0.67 -9.73 7.50
N SER A 80 1.60 -9.60 8.44
CA SER A 80 1.33 -9.88 9.87
C SER A 80 0.75 -8.69 10.65
N ALA A 81 0.68 -7.49 10.06
CA ALA A 81 0.26 -6.29 10.77
C ALA A 81 -1.27 -6.11 10.89
N VAL A 82 -2.08 -6.98 10.25
CA VAL A 82 -3.53 -6.76 10.09
C VAL A 82 -4.41 -7.71 10.94
N THR A 83 -3.84 -8.56 11.79
CA THR A 83 -4.63 -9.45 12.66
C THR A 83 -4.72 -8.92 14.08
N GLY A 84 -5.86 -8.31 14.45
CA GLY A 84 -6.15 -7.90 15.84
C GLY A 84 -6.97 -6.62 15.93
N LEU A 85 -8.28 -6.70 15.71
CA LEU A 85 -9.18 -5.55 15.80
C LEU A 85 -9.64 -5.35 17.25
N GLY A 86 -9.02 -4.39 17.92
CA GLY A 86 -9.55 -3.72 19.11
C GLY A 86 -9.58 -2.21 18.87
N THR A 87 -10.03 -1.41 19.84
CA THR A 87 -10.10 0.07 19.77
C THR A 87 -8.78 0.78 19.40
N ASN A 88 -7.64 0.06 19.40
CA ASN A 88 -6.33 0.50 18.88
C ASN A 88 -6.06 0.11 17.40
N ALA A 89 -7.05 -0.33 16.63
CA ALA A 89 -6.84 -0.78 15.24
C ALA A 89 -6.33 0.34 14.34
N LEU A 90 -6.83 1.57 14.49
CA LEU A 90 -6.42 2.70 13.64
C LEU A 90 -4.94 3.06 13.78
N SER A 91 -4.34 2.94 14.97
CA SER A 91 -2.91 3.25 15.15
C SER A 91 -2.03 2.20 14.47
N SER A 92 -2.46 0.93 14.44
CA SER A 92 -1.81 -0.12 13.65
C SER A 92 -1.88 0.18 12.15
N PHE A 93 -3.06 0.56 11.65
CA PHE A 93 -3.22 0.96 10.25
C PHE A 93 -2.35 2.18 9.90
N VAL A 94 -2.33 3.22 10.74
CA VAL A 94 -1.45 4.39 10.55
C VAL A 94 0.01 3.97 10.44
N SER A 95 0.49 3.09 11.34
CA SER A 95 1.87 2.61 11.32
C SER A 95 2.18 1.81 10.05
N GLY A 96 1.25 0.96 9.61
CA GLY A 96 1.37 0.22 8.35
C GLY A 96 1.42 1.16 7.13
N GLU A 97 0.62 2.22 7.13
CA GLU A 97 0.64 3.21 6.06
C GLU A 97 1.92 4.04 6.02
N GLU A 98 2.50 4.37 7.18
CA GLU A 98 3.82 5.03 7.25
C GLU A 98 4.93 4.13 6.69
N GLN A 99 4.85 2.81 6.94
CA GLN A 99 5.78 1.86 6.34
C GLN A 99 5.64 1.84 4.80
N ILE A 100 4.42 1.85 4.26
CA ILE A 100 4.18 1.94 2.81
C ILE A 100 4.68 3.28 2.26
N LEU A 101 4.53 4.37 3.00
CA LEU A 101 5.08 5.67 2.62
C LEU A 101 6.61 5.63 2.49
N SER A 102 7.31 4.93 3.38
CA SER A 102 8.76 4.69 3.25
C SER A 102 9.12 3.86 2.02
N GLN A 103 8.29 2.87 1.67
CA GLN A 103 8.52 2.07 0.45
C GLN A 103 8.35 2.91 -0.84
N TYR A 104 7.47 3.91 -0.84
CA TYR A 104 7.43 4.90 -1.93
C TYR A 104 8.75 5.66 -2.04
N ASP A 105 9.36 6.05 -0.91
CA ASP A 105 10.65 6.74 -0.92
C ASP A 105 11.77 5.87 -1.49
N ASP A 106 11.77 4.57 -1.18
CA ASP A 106 12.77 3.64 -1.72
C ASP A 106 12.53 3.35 -3.22
N ALA A 107 11.29 3.16 -3.64
CA ALA A 107 10.94 3.01 -5.05
C ALA A 107 11.28 4.26 -5.87
N LEU A 108 11.08 5.47 -5.32
CA LEU A 108 11.46 6.74 -5.97
C LEU A 108 12.97 6.87 -6.17
N LYS A 109 13.79 6.40 -5.21
CA LYS A 109 15.25 6.39 -5.35
C LYS A 109 15.70 5.43 -6.45
N GLU A 110 15.16 4.21 -6.49
CA GLU A 110 15.56 3.20 -7.48
C GLU A 110 15.05 3.52 -8.88
N CYS A 111 13.86 4.13 -9.00
CA CYS A 111 13.24 4.47 -10.29
C CYS A 111 13.54 5.92 -10.74
N ALA A 112 14.56 6.57 -10.20
CA ALA A 112 14.84 7.99 -10.43
C ALA A 112 15.12 8.35 -11.91
N SER A 113 15.55 7.38 -12.71
CA SER A 113 15.77 7.54 -14.16
C SER A 113 14.51 7.38 -15.01
N GLU A 114 13.41 6.90 -14.44
CA GLU A 114 12.17 6.58 -15.15
C GLU A 114 11.08 7.63 -14.88
N ALA A 115 11.13 8.75 -15.61
CA ALA A 115 10.30 9.93 -15.38
C ALA A 115 8.79 9.64 -15.22
N ALA A 116 8.24 8.74 -16.05
CA ALA A 116 6.83 8.36 -15.96
C ALA A 116 6.49 7.63 -14.65
N ILE A 117 7.36 6.72 -14.20
CA ILE A 117 7.18 5.99 -12.94
C ILE A 117 7.38 6.93 -11.76
N THR A 118 8.41 7.78 -11.79
CA THR A 118 8.66 8.78 -10.73
C THR A 118 7.45 9.71 -10.54
N ALA A 119 6.83 10.17 -11.63
CA ALA A 119 5.64 11.01 -11.57
C ALA A 119 4.45 10.28 -10.91
N THR A 120 4.20 9.03 -11.29
CA THR A 120 3.16 8.18 -10.67
C THR A 120 3.41 7.98 -9.18
N LEU A 121 4.61 7.54 -8.80
CA LEU A 121 4.99 7.30 -7.40
C LEU A 121 4.87 8.57 -6.55
N THR A 122 5.30 9.72 -7.07
CA THR A 122 5.21 11.01 -6.36
C THR A 122 3.76 11.37 -6.04
N ARG A 123 2.87 11.22 -7.02
CA ARG A 123 1.44 11.52 -6.86
C ARG A 123 0.77 10.59 -5.86
N GLN A 124 1.05 9.29 -5.95
CA GLN A 124 0.49 8.29 -5.04
C GLN A 124 0.99 8.51 -3.61
N ARG A 125 2.30 8.74 -3.44
CA ARG A 125 2.92 9.08 -2.14
C ARG A 125 2.27 10.30 -1.48
N GLN A 126 2.07 11.39 -2.23
CA GLN A 126 1.39 12.60 -1.72
C GLN A 126 -0.06 12.30 -1.29
N SER A 127 -0.78 11.52 -2.09
CA SER A 127 -2.15 11.12 -1.77
C SER A 127 -2.20 10.30 -0.48
N LEU A 128 -1.26 9.36 -0.30
CA LEU A 128 -1.15 8.54 0.89
C LEU A 128 -0.79 9.38 2.13
N GLN A 129 0.17 10.30 1.99
CA GLN A 129 0.56 11.19 3.09
C GLN A 129 -0.63 12.02 3.62
N ALA A 130 -1.49 12.51 2.72
CA ALA A 130 -2.71 13.23 3.11
C ALA A 130 -3.70 12.31 3.87
N LYS A 131 -3.83 11.05 3.45
CA LYS A 131 -4.68 10.07 4.14
C LYS A 131 -4.14 9.67 5.51
N ILE A 132 -2.82 9.49 5.65
CA ILE A 132 -2.19 9.25 6.96
C ILE A 132 -2.50 10.40 7.93
N ALA A 133 -2.40 11.64 7.47
CA ALA A 133 -2.74 12.80 8.31
C ALA A 133 -4.22 12.79 8.75
N GLN A 134 -5.15 12.46 7.85
CA GLN A 134 -6.57 12.29 8.17
C GLN A 134 -6.80 11.16 9.19
N MET A 135 -6.15 10.00 9.00
CA MET A 135 -6.27 8.86 9.92
C MET A 135 -5.76 9.18 11.33
N LYS A 136 -4.64 9.91 11.43
CA LYS A 136 -4.09 10.36 12.71
C LYS A 136 -5.05 11.27 13.48
N GLN A 137 -5.79 12.14 12.78
CA GLN A 137 -6.81 12.98 13.40
C GLN A 137 -8.01 12.18 13.93
N LEU A 138 -8.36 11.09 13.26
CA LEU A 138 -9.46 10.20 13.68
C LEU A 138 -9.06 9.24 14.80
N ALA A 139 -7.76 9.01 14.99
CA ALA A 139 -7.21 8.15 16.04
C ALA A 139 -6.83 8.91 17.34
N ALA A 140 -6.93 10.25 17.32
CA ALA A 140 -6.67 11.13 18.46
C ALA A 140 -7.90 11.30 19.34
#